data_AF-A0A438MSX2-F1
#
_entry.id   AF-A0A438MSX2-F1
#
_cell.length_a   1.000
_cell.length_b   1.000
_cell.length_c   1.000
_cell.angle_alpha   90.00
_cell.angle_beta   90.00
_cell.angle_gamma   90.00
#
_symmetry.space_group_name_H-M   'P 1'
#
loop_
_entity.id
_entity.type
_entity.pdbx_description
1 polymer ?
#
loop_
_entity_poly.entity_id
_entity_poly.type
_entity_poly.pdbx_seq_one_letter_code
_entity_poly.pdbx_strand_id
1 'polypeptide(L)'
;MLLLDSRHWVLPIVVSLLALASCDPEPTQSLSPSLVASSSATAASEPTKPTKEPSKPNPDDKKYFHEPGGDDLLHHYDIRYFQKIVTDEERLDTLRHLIRAYLLTFEYIGVETWIAHGSLLAWYWNGKILPWDWDLDTQVTDEGLKTLGKHFNQTYYDYDQGDGSPPRRYFLDVNSMAWERVRGDGANIIDARFISVDNGLFIDITGLSEAHPDTEPGIIMCKNHHKYTLKDIFPLRETHFEGVKAKVPYSYIPILTKEYTEQALVRTEHHGHKWHADLREWIMTPEEKEKQEAEAKAKLDAEEKAKSGEGKTKDDNP
;
A
#
# COMPACT_ATOMS: atom_id res chain seq x y z
N MET A 1 -23.69 -20.30 48.46
CA MET A 1 -24.48 -19.80 49.61
C MET A 1 -23.63 -18.74 50.30
N LEU A 2 -24.21 -17.55 50.59
CA LEU A 2 -23.60 -16.24 50.93
C LEU A 2 -23.22 -15.44 49.66
N LEU A 3 -24.07 -14.62 49.01
CA LEU A 3 -24.98 -13.51 49.38
C LEU A 3 -24.28 -12.19 49.81
N LEU A 4 -24.50 -11.18 48.95
CA LEU A 4 -24.43 -9.70 49.11
C LEU A 4 -23.04 -9.08 49.35
N ASP A 5 -22.69 -7.92 48.78
CA ASP A 5 -23.48 -6.69 48.76
C ASP A 5 -23.11 -5.76 47.59
N SER A 6 -24.13 -5.09 47.06
CA SER A 6 -24.11 -4.16 45.94
C SER A 6 -24.17 -2.74 46.49
N ARG A 7 -23.22 -1.86 46.18
CA ARG A 7 -23.41 -0.42 46.41
C ARG A 7 -22.90 0.42 45.25
N HIS A 8 -23.87 1.04 44.59
CA HIS A 8 -23.76 2.08 43.59
C HIS A 8 -23.18 3.37 44.18
N TRP A 9 -22.33 4.04 43.43
CA TRP A 9 -21.99 5.44 43.66
C TRP A 9 -22.39 6.25 42.41
N VAL A 10 -23.48 7.00 42.57
CA VAL A 10 -23.95 8.03 41.64
C VAL A 10 -23.43 9.34 42.20
N LEU A 11 -22.53 10.01 41.48
CA LEU A 11 -22.10 11.37 41.80
C LEU A 11 -22.87 12.37 40.91
N PRO A 12 -23.38 13.48 41.48
CA PRO A 12 -24.27 14.39 40.77
C PRO A 12 -23.49 15.35 39.86
N ILE A 13 -24.14 15.63 38.74
CA ILE A 13 -23.82 16.63 37.73
C ILE A 13 -23.97 18.04 38.36
N VAL A 14 -22.95 18.89 38.19
CA VAL A 14 -23.06 20.34 38.41
C VAL A 14 -22.92 21.02 37.06
N VAL A 15 -24.07 21.45 36.50
CA VAL A 15 -24.15 22.34 35.34
C VAL A 15 -24.03 23.77 35.85
N SER A 16 -23.00 24.49 35.40
CA SER A 16 -22.89 25.93 35.62
C SER A 16 -23.44 26.66 34.39
N LEU A 17 -24.60 27.30 34.56
CA LEU A 17 -25.16 28.28 33.62
C LEU A 17 -24.46 29.63 33.84
N LEU A 18 -23.88 30.18 32.78
CA LEU A 18 -23.63 31.62 32.67
C LEU A 18 -24.15 32.10 31.29
N ALA A 19 -25.28 32.79 31.35
CA ALA A 19 -25.76 33.75 30.36
C ALA A 19 -25.27 35.15 30.84
N LEU A 20 -25.03 36.21 30.09
CA LEU A 20 -25.48 36.76 28.81
C LEU A 20 -24.44 37.83 28.40
N ALA A 21 -24.26 38.08 27.10
CA ALA A 21 -24.23 39.43 26.54
C ALA A 21 -24.24 39.38 25.01
N SER A 22 -25.38 39.72 24.43
CA SER A 22 -25.58 40.04 23.02
C SER A 22 -25.04 41.42 22.67
N CYS A 23 -24.50 41.59 21.47
CA CYS A 23 -24.56 42.85 20.74
C CYS A 23 -24.43 42.57 19.22
N ASP A 24 -25.51 42.77 18.48
CA ASP A 24 -25.57 42.90 17.01
C ASP A 24 -25.46 44.42 16.64
N PRO A 25 -25.60 44.87 15.37
CA PRO A 25 -24.67 44.72 14.25
C PRO A 25 -24.42 46.05 13.46
N GLU A 26 -23.63 45.95 12.37
CA GLU A 26 -23.60 46.79 11.13
C GLU A 26 -22.90 48.18 11.13
N PRO A 27 -22.48 48.75 9.95
CA PRO A 27 -22.90 48.40 8.58
C PRO A 27 -21.81 48.22 7.49
N THR A 28 -22.21 47.41 6.52
CA THR A 28 -21.98 47.41 5.06
C THR A 28 -21.40 48.69 4.42
N GLN A 29 -20.36 48.56 3.57
CA GLN A 29 -20.25 49.31 2.30
C GLN A 29 -19.60 48.48 1.18
N SER A 30 -20.42 48.19 0.17
CA SER A 30 -20.07 47.73 -1.16
C SER A 30 -19.68 48.91 -2.06
N LEU A 31 -18.64 48.79 -2.88
CA LEU A 31 -18.56 49.54 -4.15
C LEU A 31 -17.76 48.73 -5.20
N SER A 32 -18.38 48.51 -6.35
CA SER A 32 -17.77 48.07 -7.61
C SER A 32 -17.64 49.28 -8.57
N PRO A 33 -17.23 49.10 -9.84
CA PRO A 33 -15.95 49.54 -10.37
C PRO A 33 -16.05 50.82 -11.23
N SER A 34 -14.92 51.51 -11.43
CA SER A 34 -14.82 52.54 -12.47
C SER A 34 -13.60 52.33 -13.35
N LEU A 35 -13.91 51.98 -14.61
CA LEU A 35 -13.07 52.10 -15.78
C LEU A 35 -12.62 53.55 -15.96
N VAL A 36 -11.31 53.78 -16.10
CA VAL A 36 -10.79 54.96 -16.79
C VAL A 36 -9.67 54.51 -17.72
N ALA A 37 -9.95 54.61 -19.01
CA ALA A 37 -8.95 54.50 -20.06
C ALA A 37 -8.06 55.75 -20.06
N SER A 38 -6.75 55.56 -20.16
CA SER A 38 -5.84 56.59 -20.64
C SER A 38 -4.68 55.96 -21.39
N SER A 39 -4.63 56.29 -22.67
CA SER A 39 -3.58 56.00 -23.63
C SER A 39 -2.33 56.83 -23.38
N SER A 40 -1.13 56.25 -23.47
CA SER A 40 0.06 56.98 -23.94
C SER A 40 1.26 56.06 -24.19
N ALA A 41 1.72 56.10 -25.44
CA ALA A 41 3.09 56.05 -25.92
C ALA A 41 4.04 54.88 -25.51
N THR A 42 4.29 54.08 -26.55
CA THR A 42 5.45 53.22 -26.81
C THR A 42 6.81 53.79 -26.40
N ALA A 43 7.56 53.02 -25.60
CA ALA A 43 9.01 53.04 -25.56
C ALA A 43 9.52 51.63 -25.90
N ALA A 44 10.41 51.53 -26.88
CA ALA A 44 10.94 50.27 -27.39
C ALA A 44 11.81 49.56 -26.34
N SER A 45 11.44 48.33 -25.96
CA SER A 45 12.24 47.43 -25.14
C SER A 45 12.99 46.43 -26.01
N GLU A 46 14.30 46.33 -25.82
CA GLU A 46 15.18 45.29 -26.38
C GLU A 46 14.68 43.86 -26.09
N PRO A 47 15.00 42.87 -26.95
CA PRO A 47 14.47 41.52 -26.80
C PRO A 47 15.08 40.84 -25.58
N THR A 48 14.25 40.66 -24.55
CA THR A 48 14.56 39.88 -23.37
C THR A 48 14.68 38.40 -23.75
N LYS A 49 15.81 37.79 -23.38
CA LYS A 49 16.09 36.35 -23.51
C LYS A 49 14.89 35.53 -22.99
N PRO A 50 14.45 34.45 -23.68
CA PRO A 50 13.31 33.68 -23.22
C PRO A 50 13.61 33.10 -21.83
N THR A 51 12.87 33.58 -20.84
CA THR A 51 12.81 33.00 -19.50
C THR A 51 12.33 31.56 -19.67
N LYS A 52 13.17 30.58 -19.32
CA LYS A 52 12.76 29.17 -19.30
C LYS A 52 11.48 29.08 -18.48
N GLU A 53 10.42 28.56 -19.10
CA GLU A 53 9.21 28.18 -18.36
C GLU A 53 9.63 27.34 -17.15
N PRO A 54 9.03 27.55 -15.96
CA PRO A 54 9.31 26.68 -14.82
C PRO A 54 9.05 25.24 -15.27
N SER A 55 10.06 24.38 -15.09
CA SER A 55 9.91 22.96 -15.35
C SER A 55 8.67 22.47 -14.62
N LYS A 56 7.80 21.72 -15.32
CA LYS A 56 6.63 21.12 -14.69
C LYS A 56 7.08 20.43 -13.39
N PRO A 57 6.39 20.66 -12.25
CA PRO A 57 6.77 20.03 -11.00
C PRO A 57 6.82 18.53 -11.21
N ASN A 58 7.90 17.91 -10.75
CA ASN A 58 8.03 16.47 -10.86
C ASN A 58 6.99 15.84 -9.91
N PRO A 59 6.08 14.98 -10.40
CA PRO A 59 5.04 14.37 -9.56
C PRO A 59 5.63 13.62 -8.36
N ASP A 60 6.89 13.19 -8.43
CA ASP A 60 7.55 12.46 -7.36
C ASP A 60 8.21 13.35 -6.29
N ASP A 61 8.25 14.69 -6.47
CA ASP A 61 8.93 15.59 -5.52
C ASP A 61 8.36 15.54 -4.09
N LYS A 62 7.10 15.11 -3.95
CA LYS A 62 6.39 14.98 -2.66
C LYS A 62 6.09 13.53 -2.28
N LYS A 63 6.52 12.57 -3.11
CA LYS A 63 6.30 11.15 -2.86
C LYS A 63 7.15 10.72 -1.67
N TYR A 64 6.56 9.97 -0.74
CA TYR A 64 7.30 9.48 0.43
C TYR A 64 8.07 8.18 0.13
N PHE A 65 7.37 7.20 -0.44
CA PHE A 65 7.96 5.92 -0.81
C PHE A 65 8.50 5.98 -2.22
N HIS A 66 9.71 5.47 -2.41
CA HIS A 66 10.38 5.48 -3.71
C HIS A 66 10.79 4.07 -4.11
N GLU A 67 10.50 3.76 -5.36
CA GLU A 67 10.89 2.55 -6.04
C GLU A 67 12.08 2.86 -6.95
N PRO A 68 12.90 1.86 -7.33
CA PRO A 68 14.01 2.03 -8.27
C PRO A 68 13.63 2.73 -9.58
N GLY A 69 12.34 2.67 -9.97
CA GLY A 69 11.78 3.25 -11.19
C GLY A 69 12.15 2.44 -12.43
N GLY A 70 11.39 2.61 -13.51
CA GLY A 70 11.61 1.90 -14.77
C GLY A 70 10.38 1.11 -15.22
N ASP A 71 10.53 -0.21 -15.34
CA ASP A 71 9.43 -1.10 -15.72
C ASP A 71 8.47 -1.36 -14.54
N ASP A 72 7.36 -2.01 -14.84
CA ASP A 72 6.32 -2.34 -13.86
C ASP A 72 6.86 -3.19 -12.71
N LEU A 73 7.82 -4.07 -13.02
CA LEU A 73 8.42 -4.99 -12.07
C LEU A 73 9.19 -4.27 -10.96
N LEU A 74 9.86 -3.18 -11.31
CA LEU A 74 10.64 -2.39 -10.37
C LEU A 74 9.76 -1.62 -9.38
N HIS A 75 8.46 -1.46 -9.64
CA HIS A 75 7.55 -0.79 -8.69
C HIS A 75 7.25 -1.62 -7.43
N HIS A 76 7.59 -2.91 -7.42
CA HIS A 76 7.36 -3.81 -6.29
C HIS A 76 8.52 -3.82 -5.28
N TYR A 77 9.52 -2.94 -5.45
CA TYR A 77 10.70 -2.87 -4.59
C TYR A 77 10.88 -1.50 -3.96
N ASP A 78 11.22 -1.48 -2.67
CA ASP A 78 11.70 -0.28 -1.99
C ASP A 78 13.16 -0.01 -2.38
N ILE A 79 13.42 1.19 -2.91
CA ILE A 79 14.73 1.55 -3.46
C ILE A 79 15.87 1.46 -2.44
N ARG A 80 15.58 1.57 -1.14
CA ARG A 80 16.60 1.55 -0.08
C ARG A 80 17.24 0.18 0.09
N TYR A 81 16.51 -0.88 -0.23
CA TYR A 81 16.94 -2.28 -0.06
C TYR A 81 16.99 -3.05 -1.38
N PHE A 82 16.57 -2.45 -2.49
CA PHE A 82 16.70 -3.03 -3.82
C PHE A 82 18.17 -3.24 -4.21
N GLN A 83 18.48 -4.45 -4.66
CA GLN A 83 19.81 -4.80 -5.16
C GLN A 83 19.76 -5.30 -6.60
N LYS A 84 18.79 -6.17 -6.89
CA LYS A 84 18.52 -6.77 -8.19
C LYS A 84 17.08 -7.28 -8.19
N ILE A 85 16.57 -7.53 -9.39
CA ILE A 85 15.32 -8.24 -9.58
C ILE A 85 15.53 -9.70 -9.15
N VAL A 86 14.71 -10.19 -8.23
CA VAL A 86 14.78 -11.56 -7.73
C VAL A 86 14.17 -12.56 -8.72
N THR A 87 14.54 -13.83 -8.59
CA THR A 87 13.90 -14.92 -9.36
C THR A 87 12.47 -15.17 -8.88
N ASP A 88 11.65 -15.87 -9.67
CA ASP A 88 10.28 -16.23 -9.25
C ASP A 88 10.26 -17.08 -7.97
N GLU A 89 11.20 -18.01 -7.83
CA GLU A 89 11.34 -18.83 -6.61
C GLU A 89 11.69 -17.96 -5.40
N GLU A 90 12.68 -17.07 -5.55
CA GLU A 90 13.10 -16.14 -4.49
C GLU A 90 12.01 -15.12 -4.14
N ARG A 91 11.23 -14.65 -5.13
CA ARG A 91 10.05 -13.81 -4.92
C ARG A 91 9.02 -14.54 -4.05
N LEU A 92 8.55 -15.70 -4.49
CA LEU A 92 7.49 -16.44 -3.79
C LEU A 92 7.93 -16.82 -2.37
N ASP A 93 9.18 -17.22 -2.20
CA ASP A 93 9.76 -17.47 -0.89
C ASP A 93 9.78 -16.20 -0.02
N THR A 94 10.27 -15.08 -0.56
CA THR A 94 10.30 -13.79 0.16
C THR A 94 8.90 -13.34 0.56
N LEU A 95 7.94 -13.29 -0.38
CA LEU A 95 6.57 -12.83 -0.12
C LEU A 95 5.87 -13.71 0.91
N ARG A 96 6.06 -15.04 0.84
CA ARG A 96 5.52 -15.98 1.84
C ARG A 96 6.04 -15.67 3.23
N HIS A 97 7.34 -15.48 3.40
CA HIS A 97 7.90 -15.18 4.72
C HIS A 97 7.56 -13.77 5.20
N LEU A 98 7.48 -12.82 4.27
CA LEU A 98 7.08 -11.44 4.51
C LEU A 98 5.66 -11.34 5.05
N ILE A 99 4.66 -11.97 4.41
CA ILE A 99 3.29 -11.94 4.92
C ILE A 99 3.12 -12.67 6.25
N ARG A 100 3.86 -13.78 6.44
CA ARG A 100 3.84 -14.52 7.71
C ARG A 100 4.41 -13.66 8.85
N ALA A 101 5.55 -13.02 8.63
CA ALA A 101 6.17 -12.12 9.58
C ALA A 101 5.27 -10.93 9.90
N TYR A 102 4.64 -10.34 8.89
CA TYR A 102 3.69 -9.23 9.05
C TYR A 102 2.51 -9.61 9.95
N LEU A 103 1.81 -10.71 9.64
CA LEU A 103 0.62 -11.11 10.39
C LEU A 103 0.95 -11.44 11.86
N LEU A 104 2.07 -12.13 12.10
CA LEU A 104 2.53 -12.44 13.46
C LEU A 104 2.98 -11.17 14.20
N THR A 105 3.63 -10.23 13.52
CA THR A 105 4.05 -8.95 14.10
C THR A 105 2.82 -8.13 14.51
N PHE A 106 1.80 -8.04 13.66
CA PHE A 106 0.58 -7.29 13.94
C PHE A 106 -0.25 -7.91 15.07
N GLU A 107 -0.28 -9.25 15.17
CA GLU A 107 -0.83 -9.95 16.34
C GLU A 107 -0.02 -9.61 17.61
N TYR A 108 1.31 -9.59 17.54
CA TYR A 108 2.20 -9.28 18.67
C TYR A 108 2.07 -7.83 19.18
N ILE A 109 2.07 -6.84 18.28
CA ILE A 109 1.97 -5.41 18.67
C ILE A 109 0.53 -4.99 18.99
N GLY A 110 -0.46 -5.86 18.77
CA GLY A 110 -1.86 -5.61 19.09
C GLY A 110 -2.57 -4.62 18.16
N VAL A 111 -2.10 -4.49 16.91
CA VAL A 111 -2.76 -3.65 15.89
C VAL A 111 -3.57 -4.55 14.96
N GLU A 112 -4.89 -4.34 14.91
CA GLU A 112 -5.76 -5.12 14.05
C GLU A 112 -5.54 -4.78 12.56
N THR A 113 -5.32 -5.84 11.76
CA THR A 113 -5.11 -5.79 10.31
C THR A 113 -5.87 -6.94 9.63
N TRP A 114 -6.11 -6.81 8.34
CA TRP A 114 -6.63 -7.86 7.47
C TRP A 114 -6.00 -7.79 6.07
N ILE A 115 -5.98 -8.93 5.38
CA ILE A 115 -5.53 -8.98 3.98
C ILE A 115 -6.61 -8.38 3.07
N ALA A 116 -6.17 -7.65 2.04
CA ALA A 116 -7.02 -6.91 1.12
C ALA A 116 -6.60 -7.15 -0.34
N HIS A 117 -7.36 -6.59 -1.30
CA HIS A 117 -7.00 -6.52 -2.72
C HIS A 117 -6.50 -7.86 -3.29
N GLY A 118 -5.31 -7.89 -3.90
CA GLY A 118 -4.75 -9.09 -4.53
C GLY A 118 -4.52 -10.22 -3.54
N SER A 119 -4.06 -9.89 -2.32
CA SER A 119 -3.86 -10.86 -1.24
C SER A 119 -5.17 -11.49 -0.77
N LEU A 120 -6.28 -10.74 -0.75
CA LEU A 120 -7.60 -11.29 -0.43
C LEU A 120 -8.12 -12.22 -1.55
N LEU A 121 -7.84 -11.88 -2.81
CA LEU A 121 -8.17 -12.74 -3.94
C LEU A 121 -7.36 -14.05 -3.90
N ALA A 122 -6.08 -13.96 -3.59
CA ALA A 122 -5.20 -15.11 -3.39
C ALA A 122 -5.73 -16.03 -2.29
N TRP A 123 -6.11 -15.43 -1.15
CA TRP A 123 -6.73 -16.17 -0.04
C TRP A 123 -8.02 -16.91 -0.44
N TYR A 124 -8.87 -16.29 -1.25
CA TYR A 124 -10.14 -16.88 -1.67
C TYR A 124 -9.98 -18.24 -2.36
N TRP A 125 -8.91 -18.43 -3.14
CA TRP A 125 -8.66 -19.68 -3.87
C TRP A 125 -8.20 -20.82 -2.95
N ASN A 126 -7.12 -20.63 -2.22
CA ASN A 126 -6.55 -21.68 -1.35
C ASN A 126 -5.83 -21.16 -0.10
N GLY A 127 -5.95 -19.88 0.23
CA GLY A 127 -5.22 -19.32 1.37
C GLY A 127 -3.72 -19.17 1.11
N LYS A 128 -3.28 -19.12 -0.15
CA LYS A 128 -1.88 -18.92 -0.55
C LYS A 128 -1.75 -17.76 -1.54
N ILE A 129 -0.54 -17.23 -1.67
CA ILE A 129 -0.17 -16.21 -2.65
C ILE A 129 -0.37 -16.77 -4.05
N LEU A 130 -0.88 -15.94 -4.97
CA LEU A 130 -1.03 -16.33 -6.37
C LEU A 130 0.37 -16.45 -7.00
N PRO A 131 0.67 -17.52 -7.76
CA PRO A 131 2.03 -17.75 -8.26
C PRO A 131 2.65 -16.61 -9.08
N TRP A 132 1.82 -15.81 -9.75
CA TRP A 132 2.26 -14.68 -10.59
C TRP A 132 2.24 -13.32 -9.88
N ASP A 133 1.79 -13.26 -8.63
CA ASP A 133 1.54 -12.00 -7.93
C ASP A 133 2.81 -11.43 -7.28
N TRP A 134 3.05 -10.15 -7.49
CA TRP A 134 4.24 -9.44 -6.98
C TRP A 134 3.93 -8.61 -5.74
N ASP A 135 2.65 -8.34 -5.49
CA ASP A 135 2.20 -7.44 -4.44
C ASP A 135 1.57 -8.19 -3.27
N LEU A 136 1.66 -7.55 -2.11
CA LEU A 136 0.92 -7.95 -0.93
C LEU A 136 0.23 -6.72 -0.34
N ASP A 137 -1.07 -6.85 -0.13
CA ASP A 137 -1.94 -5.75 0.24
C ASP A 137 -2.65 -6.04 1.55
N THR A 138 -2.55 -5.09 2.47
CA THR A 138 -3.20 -5.18 3.76
C THR A 138 -3.88 -3.87 4.13
N GLN A 139 -4.82 -3.96 5.04
CA GLN A 139 -5.57 -2.82 5.51
C GLN A 139 -5.66 -2.79 7.02
N VAL A 140 -5.68 -1.57 7.56
CA VAL A 140 -5.89 -1.27 8.97
C VAL A 140 -6.98 -0.21 9.13
N THR A 141 -7.48 -0.06 10.34
CA THR A 141 -8.33 1.09 10.69
C THR A 141 -7.49 2.37 10.77
N ASP A 142 -8.13 3.54 10.66
CA ASP A 142 -7.50 4.84 10.92
C ASP A 142 -6.83 4.90 12.32
N GLU A 143 -7.48 4.31 13.34
CA GLU A 143 -6.90 4.23 14.69
C GLU A 143 -5.69 3.29 14.75
N GLY A 144 -5.74 2.16 14.04
CA GLY A 144 -4.59 1.29 13.86
C GLY A 144 -3.42 2.02 13.21
N LEU A 145 -3.67 2.78 12.14
CA LEU A 145 -2.65 3.57 11.46
C LEU A 145 -2.04 4.66 12.36
N LYS A 146 -2.85 5.38 13.14
CA LYS A 146 -2.38 6.33 14.16
C LYS A 146 -1.49 5.65 15.20
N THR A 147 -1.88 4.45 15.63
CA THR A 147 -1.10 3.64 16.58
C THR A 147 0.26 3.26 15.99
N LEU A 148 0.30 2.79 14.74
CA LEU A 148 1.55 2.50 14.02
C LEU A 148 2.44 3.73 13.95
N GLY A 149 1.92 4.86 13.47
CA GLY A 149 2.68 6.10 13.32
C GLY A 149 3.27 6.62 14.63
N LYS A 150 2.53 6.49 15.74
CA LYS A 150 2.93 7.01 17.05
C LYS A 150 3.89 6.11 17.81
N HIS A 151 3.74 4.79 17.70
CA HIS A 151 4.40 3.84 18.59
C HIS A 151 5.35 2.88 17.89
N PHE A 152 5.17 2.63 16.60
CA PHE A 152 5.87 1.56 15.87
C PHE A 152 6.55 2.04 14.58
N ASN A 153 6.46 3.33 14.24
CA ASN A 153 7.11 3.85 13.04
C ASN A 153 8.64 3.70 13.11
N GLN A 154 9.24 3.33 11.98
CA GLN A 154 10.67 3.10 11.80
C GLN A 154 11.24 2.04 12.76
N THR A 155 10.52 0.94 12.93
CA THR A 155 10.96 -0.19 13.75
C THR A 155 11.33 -1.41 12.91
N TYR A 156 12.16 -2.29 13.46
CA TYR A 156 12.59 -3.52 12.82
C TYR A 156 12.06 -4.74 13.57
N TYR A 157 11.69 -5.78 12.83
CA TYR A 157 11.19 -7.04 13.36
C TYR A 157 11.95 -8.21 12.73
N ASP A 158 12.45 -9.09 13.58
CA ASP A 158 13.10 -10.33 13.16
C ASP A 158 12.07 -11.46 13.16
N TYR A 159 12.08 -12.26 12.10
CA TYR A 159 11.22 -13.41 11.89
C TYR A 159 12.06 -14.66 11.74
N ASP A 160 11.92 -15.56 12.71
CA ASP A 160 12.50 -16.89 12.68
C ASP A 160 11.43 -17.89 12.23
N GLN A 161 11.73 -18.61 11.15
CA GLN A 161 10.86 -19.64 10.60
C GLN A 161 10.99 -21.00 11.30
N GLY A 162 11.96 -21.16 12.21
CA GLY A 162 12.12 -22.34 13.06
C GLY A 162 12.74 -23.56 12.38
N ASP A 163 13.29 -23.41 11.18
CA ASP A 163 13.94 -24.48 10.42
C ASP A 163 15.48 -24.47 10.51
N GLY A 164 16.04 -23.54 11.29
CA GLY A 164 17.48 -23.36 11.48
C GLY A 164 18.14 -22.40 10.48
N SER A 165 17.39 -21.85 9.52
CA SER A 165 17.88 -20.74 8.70
C SER A 165 18.14 -19.47 9.54
N PRO A 166 18.98 -18.54 9.06
CA PRO A 166 19.07 -17.20 9.66
C PRO A 166 17.70 -16.50 9.70
N PRO A 167 17.38 -15.75 10.77
CA PRO A 167 16.15 -14.99 10.84
C PRO A 167 16.15 -13.90 9.76
N ARG A 168 14.98 -13.67 9.17
CA ARG A 168 14.74 -12.58 8.21
C ARG A 168 14.39 -11.32 8.98
N ARG A 169 14.79 -10.16 8.46
CA ARG A 169 14.50 -8.87 9.08
C ARG A 169 13.57 -8.04 8.21
N TYR A 170 12.62 -7.39 8.86
CA TYR A 170 11.63 -6.54 8.20
C TYR A 170 11.59 -5.16 8.84
N PHE A 171 11.39 -4.14 8.01
CA PHE A 171 11.30 -2.74 8.42
C PHE A 171 9.87 -2.24 8.28
N LEU A 172 9.29 -1.74 9.37
CA LEU A 172 7.98 -1.10 9.39
C LEU A 172 8.15 0.41 9.27
N ASP A 173 7.68 0.97 8.16
CA ASP A 173 7.83 2.38 7.82
C ASP A 173 6.47 3.03 7.56
N VAL A 174 6.14 4.09 8.29
CA VAL A 174 4.86 4.80 8.18
C VAL A 174 5.09 6.13 7.47
N ASN A 175 4.36 6.32 6.37
CA ASN A 175 4.41 7.53 5.57
C ASN A 175 4.08 8.76 6.42
N SER A 176 4.92 9.80 6.34
CA SER A 176 4.67 11.05 7.07
C SER A 176 3.37 11.76 6.66
N MET A 177 2.82 11.42 5.50
CA MET A 177 1.52 11.88 4.97
C MET A 177 0.35 10.94 5.32
N ALA A 178 0.54 9.96 6.20
CA ALA A 178 -0.51 9.04 6.66
C ALA A 178 -1.66 9.74 7.40
N TRP A 179 -1.42 10.94 7.97
CA TRP A 179 -2.46 11.73 8.65
C TRP A 179 -3.48 12.34 7.69
N GLU A 180 -3.08 12.62 6.44
CA GLU A 180 -4.01 13.06 5.40
C GLU A 180 -4.83 11.85 4.99
N ARG A 181 -6.16 11.95 5.02
CA ARG A 181 -7.05 10.82 4.69
C ARG A 181 -7.70 10.89 3.31
N VAL A 182 -7.54 12.02 2.63
CA VAL A 182 -7.95 12.21 1.23
C VAL A 182 -6.81 11.84 0.29
N ARG A 183 -7.11 11.63 -1.00
CA ARG A 183 -6.11 11.25 -2.02
C ARG A 183 -5.03 12.32 -2.26
N GLY A 184 -5.37 13.59 -2.10
CA GLY A 184 -4.47 14.71 -2.43
C GLY A 184 -4.08 14.70 -3.92
N ASP A 185 -2.78 14.89 -4.18
CA ASP A 185 -2.19 14.83 -5.53
C ASP A 185 -1.91 13.40 -6.02
N GLY A 186 -2.20 12.38 -5.20
CA GLY A 186 -2.00 10.97 -5.53
C GLY A 186 -0.58 10.45 -5.32
N ALA A 187 0.36 11.26 -4.84
CA ALA A 187 1.73 10.80 -4.58
C ALA A 187 1.83 9.90 -3.32
N ASN A 188 0.91 10.05 -2.37
CA ASN A 188 0.98 9.40 -1.04
C ASN A 188 -0.25 8.53 -0.74
N ILE A 189 -0.61 7.67 -1.69
CA ILE A 189 -1.75 6.75 -1.57
C ILE A 189 -1.50 5.66 -0.52
N ILE A 190 -0.26 5.18 -0.41
CA ILE A 190 0.16 4.16 0.57
C ILE A 190 0.51 4.81 1.89
N ASP A 191 -0.06 4.28 2.97
CA ASP A 191 0.06 4.85 4.32
C ASP A 191 1.24 4.29 5.10
N ALA A 192 1.59 3.02 4.91
CA ALA A 192 2.77 2.40 5.50
C ALA A 192 3.25 1.21 4.66
N ARG A 193 4.49 0.78 4.88
CA ARG A 193 5.07 -0.43 4.28
C ARG A 193 5.70 -1.32 5.33
N PHE A 194 5.61 -2.62 5.12
CA PHE A 194 6.41 -3.62 5.82
C PHE A 194 7.39 -4.23 4.83
N ILE A 195 8.67 -3.96 4.99
CA ILE A 195 9.67 -4.09 3.92
C ILE A 195 10.70 -5.16 4.28
N SER A 196 10.96 -6.08 3.36
CA SER A 196 12.10 -7.01 3.42
C SER A 196 13.40 -6.23 3.26
N VAL A 197 14.27 -6.26 4.27
CA VAL A 197 15.57 -5.57 4.20
C VAL A 197 16.58 -6.30 3.31
N ASP A 198 16.29 -7.55 2.95
CA ASP A 198 17.19 -8.40 2.17
C ASP A 198 17.18 -8.02 0.68
N ASN A 199 16.01 -7.65 0.15
CA ASN A 199 15.82 -7.39 -1.29
C ASN A 199 14.86 -6.24 -1.62
N GLY A 200 14.16 -5.67 -0.64
CA GLY A 200 13.25 -4.53 -0.84
C GLY A 200 11.82 -4.88 -1.23
N LEU A 201 11.44 -6.15 -1.38
CA LEU A 201 10.01 -6.51 -1.52
C LEU A 201 9.22 -6.10 -0.26
N PHE A 202 7.99 -5.64 -0.42
CA PHE A 202 7.21 -5.08 0.68
C PHE A 202 5.73 -5.47 0.64
N ILE A 203 5.05 -5.20 1.76
CA ILE A 203 3.59 -5.17 1.87
C ILE A 203 3.15 -3.73 1.91
N ASP A 204 2.19 -3.37 1.08
CA ASP A 204 1.49 -2.10 1.17
C ASP A 204 0.38 -2.16 2.23
N ILE A 205 0.40 -1.18 3.13
CA ILE A 205 -0.56 -1.05 4.22
C ILE A 205 -1.37 0.22 3.98
N THR A 206 -2.69 0.09 3.84
CA THR A 206 -3.60 1.22 3.65
C THR A 206 -4.59 1.35 4.80
N GLY A 207 -4.83 2.57 5.27
CA GLY A 207 -5.81 2.85 6.32
C GLY A 207 -7.21 3.06 5.74
N LEU A 208 -8.23 2.55 6.42
CA LEU A 208 -9.63 2.91 6.16
C LEU A 208 -10.13 3.98 7.14
N SER A 209 -10.67 5.06 6.58
CA SER A 209 -11.20 6.21 7.32
C SER A 209 -12.44 6.78 6.64
N GLU A 210 -13.31 7.45 7.39
CA GLU A 210 -14.39 8.26 6.82
C GLU A 210 -13.82 9.60 6.33
N ALA A 211 -13.42 9.67 5.06
CA ALA A 211 -12.75 10.84 4.50
C ALA A 211 -13.71 11.99 4.15
N HIS A 212 -15.00 11.69 3.91
CA HIS A 212 -15.99 12.64 3.43
C HIS A 212 -17.35 12.51 4.18
N PRO A 213 -17.38 12.72 5.50
CA PRO A 213 -18.60 12.53 6.30
C PRO A 213 -19.77 13.43 5.86
N ASP A 214 -19.48 14.61 5.31
CA ASP A 214 -20.52 15.56 4.88
C ASP A 214 -21.25 15.14 3.59
N THR A 215 -20.57 14.39 2.70
CA THR A 215 -21.13 13.98 1.39
C THR A 215 -21.41 12.49 1.28
N GLU A 216 -20.67 11.65 2.01
CA GLU A 216 -20.79 10.19 2.01
C GLU A 216 -20.75 9.63 3.45
N PRO A 217 -21.71 10.01 4.32
CA PRO A 217 -21.72 9.58 5.72
C PRO A 217 -21.80 8.05 5.84
N GLY A 218 -20.96 7.49 6.71
CA GLY A 218 -20.90 6.05 6.99
C GLY A 218 -20.09 5.23 5.97
N ILE A 219 -19.47 5.88 4.98
CA ILE A 219 -18.53 5.25 4.05
C ILE A 219 -17.10 5.42 4.57
N ILE A 220 -16.42 4.30 4.75
CA ILE A 220 -14.98 4.28 5.01
C ILE A 220 -14.23 3.95 3.72
N MET A 221 -13.08 4.58 3.52
CA MET A 221 -12.29 4.38 2.32
C MET A 221 -10.80 4.56 2.55
N CYS A 222 -10.00 3.97 1.66
CA CYS A 222 -8.59 4.30 1.52
C CYS A 222 -8.39 5.44 0.50
N LYS A 223 -7.16 5.96 0.44
CA LYS A 223 -6.77 7.05 -0.46
C LYS A 223 -6.88 6.70 -1.95
N ASN A 224 -6.96 5.41 -2.29
CA ASN A 224 -7.13 4.96 -3.67
C ASN A 224 -8.61 4.83 -4.11
N HIS A 225 -9.54 5.39 -3.33
CA HIS A 225 -10.98 5.35 -3.61
C HIS A 225 -11.67 3.98 -3.46
N HIS A 226 -11.04 3.01 -2.79
CA HIS A 226 -11.73 1.80 -2.38
C HIS A 226 -12.68 2.12 -1.23
N LYS A 227 -13.99 2.04 -1.49
CA LYS A 227 -15.08 2.43 -0.59
C LYS A 227 -15.82 1.21 -0.05
N TYR A 228 -16.08 1.24 1.25
CA TYR A 228 -16.76 0.20 2.02
C TYR A 228 -17.73 0.82 3.04
N THR A 229 -18.75 0.07 3.43
CA THR A 229 -19.48 0.32 4.68
C THR A 229 -18.79 -0.42 5.83
N LEU A 230 -19.03 0.00 7.08
CA LEU A 230 -18.53 -0.73 8.25
C LEU A 230 -18.97 -2.21 8.26
N LYS A 231 -20.15 -2.53 7.73
CA LYS A 231 -20.69 -3.89 7.67
C LYS A 231 -20.02 -4.77 6.61
N ASP A 232 -19.34 -4.16 5.63
CA ASP A 232 -18.58 -4.90 4.63
C ASP A 232 -17.29 -5.45 5.24
N ILE A 233 -16.69 -4.69 6.17
CA ILE A 233 -15.43 -5.04 6.82
C ILE A 233 -15.67 -5.81 8.12
N PHE A 234 -16.52 -5.32 9.01
CA PHE A 234 -16.65 -5.80 10.39
C PHE A 234 -17.94 -6.63 10.65
N PRO A 235 -17.87 -7.63 11.55
CA PRO A 235 -16.67 -8.13 12.21
C PRO A 235 -15.77 -8.88 11.23
N LEU A 236 -14.45 -8.75 11.40
CA LEU A 236 -13.48 -9.49 10.61
C LEU A 236 -13.63 -11.00 10.85
N ARG A 237 -13.38 -11.80 9.82
CA ARG A 237 -13.40 -13.26 9.90
C ARG A 237 -12.00 -13.79 10.14
N GLU A 238 -11.82 -14.59 11.18
CA GLU A 238 -10.58 -15.30 11.43
C GLU A 238 -10.39 -16.44 10.43
N THR A 239 -9.17 -16.59 9.94
CA THR A 239 -8.79 -17.57 8.91
C THR A 239 -7.28 -17.83 8.97
N HIS A 240 -6.74 -18.52 7.96
CA HIS A 240 -5.31 -18.65 7.74
C HIS A 240 -4.93 -18.17 6.33
N PHE A 241 -3.73 -17.62 6.19
CA PHE A 241 -3.09 -17.26 4.93
C PHE A 241 -1.61 -17.62 5.02
N GLU A 242 -1.06 -18.32 4.03
CA GLU A 242 0.31 -18.86 4.04
C GLU A 242 0.65 -19.67 5.33
N GLY A 243 -0.36 -20.37 5.86
CA GLY A 243 -0.22 -21.24 7.03
C GLY A 243 -0.18 -20.54 8.38
N VAL A 244 -0.32 -19.22 8.46
CA VAL A 244 -0.45 -18.47 9.73
C VAL A 244 -1.84 -17.87 9.89
N LYS A 245 -2.21 -17.51 11.12
CA LYS A 245 -3.49 -16.84 11.39
C LYS A 245 -3.58 -15.52 10.61
N ALA A 246 -4.74 -15.28 10.04
CA ALA A 246 -5.05 -14.08 9.29
C ALA A 246 -6.50 -13.64 9.54
N LYS A 247 -6.83 -12.43 9.11
CA LYS A 247 -8.19 -11.91 9.11
C LYS A 247 -8.58 -11.45 7.71
N VAL A 248 -9.86 -11.57 7.39
CA VAL A 248 -10.46 -11.07 6.14
C VAL A 248 -11.74 -10.28 6.43
N PRO A 249 -12.17 -9.36 5.54
CA PRO A 249 -13.45 -8.66 5.65
C PRO A 249 -14.65 -9.60 5.78
N TYR A 250 -15.71 -9.14 6.45
CA TYR A 250 -16.96 -9.91 6.58
C TYR A 250 -17.59 -10.26 5.22
N SER A 251 -17.69 -9.27 4.33
CA SER A 251 -18.33 -9.36 3.00
C SER A 251 -17.30 -9.47 1.88
N TYR A 252 -16.32 -10.36 2.01
CA TYR A 252 -15.22 -10.49 1.05
C TYR A 252 -15.67 -10.81 -0.40
N ILE A 253 -16.75 -11.58 -0.63
CA ILE A 253 -17.24 -11.88 -1.99
C ILE A 253 -17.70 -10.62 -2.73
N PRO A 254 -18.61 -9.77 -2.20
CA PRO A 254 -18.94 -8.49 -2.81
C PRO A 254 -17.73 -7.58 -3.03
N ILE A 255 -16.80 -7.53 -2.08
CA ILE A 255 -15.58 -6.71 -2.19
C ILE A 255 -14.75 -7.16 -3.39
N LEU A 256 -14.41 -8.45 -3.46
CA LEU A 256 -13.63 -9.01 -4.57
C LEU A 256 -14.36 -8.90 -5.91
N THR A 257 -15.67 -9.12 -5.92
CA THR A 257 -16.48 -9.03 -7.15
C THR A 257 -16.52 -7.59 -7.69
N LYS A 258 -16.60 -6.59 -6.81
CA LYS A 258 -16.56 -5.18 -7.19
C LYS A 258 -15.21 -4.78 -7.77
N GLU A 259 -14.13 -5.36 -7.26
CA GLU A 259 -12.75 -5.01 -7.63
C GLU A 259 -12.25 -5.78 -8.86
N TYR A 260 -12.46 -7.10 -8.89
CA TYR A 260 -11.91 -8.02 -9.89
C TYR A 260 -12.95 -8.70 -10.78
N THR A 261 -14.23 -8.35 -10.64
CA THR A 261 -15.38 -9.01 -11.29
C THR A 261 -15.63 -10.44 -10.80
N GLU A 262 -16.82 -10.97 -11.07
CA GLU A 262 -17.15 -12.37 -10.73
C GLU A 262 -16.22 -13.38 -11.42
N GLN A 263 -15.66 -13.00 -12.58
CA GLN A 263 -14.78 -13.87 -13.36
C GLN A 263 -13.48 -14.21 -12.63
N ALA A 264 -12.94 -13.31 -11.81
CA ALA A 264 -11.73 -13.58 -11.03
C ALA A 264 -11.94 -14.68 -9.96
N LEU A 265 -13.19 -14.94 -9.58
CA LEU A 265 -13.56 -15.94 -8.57
C LEU A 265 -13.86 -17.33 -9.16
N VAL A 266 -13.94 -17.43 -10.50
CA VAL A 266 -14.34 -18.67 -11.19
C VAL A 266 -13.44 -19.07 -12.35
N ARG A 267 -12.67 -18.14 -12.92
CA ARG A 267 -11.76 -18.42 -14.04
C ARG A 267 -10.62 -19.30 -13.54
N THR A 268 -10.47 -20.48 -14.14
CA THR A 268 -9.49 -21.49 -13.74
C THR A 268 -8.20 -21.46 -14.56
N GLU A 269 -8.01 -20.45 -15.41
CA GLU A 269 -6.80 -20.28 -16.23
C GLU A 269 -6.40 -18.80 -16.24
N HIS A 270 -5.17 -18.49 -15.80
CA HIS A 270 -4.68 -17.12 -15.69
C HIS A 270 -3.15 -17.09 -15.63
N HIS A 271 -2.50 -16.11 -16.27
CA HIS A 271 -1.04 -15.93 -16.28
C HIS A 271 -0.22 -17.22 -16.50
N GLY A 272 -0.61 -18.08 -17.45
CA GLY A 272 0.11 -19.33 -17.73
C GLY A 272 -0.03 -20.39 -16.63
N HIS A 273 -1.03 -20.27 -15.77
CA HIS A 273 -1.36 -21.23 -14.72
C HIS A 273 -2.80 -21.73 -14.87
N LYS A 274 -3.03 -22.96 -14.42
CA LYS A 274 -4.33 -23.61 -14.37
C LYS A 274 -4.68 -23.99 -12.94
N TRP A 275 -5.91 -23.72 -12.54
CA TRP A 275 -6.45 -24.14 -11.26
C TRP A 275 -6.83 -25.62 -11.30
N HIS A 276 -6.27 -26.40 -10.38
CA HIS A 276 -6.58 -27.82 -10.19
C HIS A 276 -7.43 -27.99 -8.93
N ALA A 277 -8.74 -28.14 -9.09
CA ALA A 277 -9.69 -28.22 -7.97
C ALA A 277 -9.41 -29.38 -7.01
N ASP A 278 -8.91 -30.52 -7.50
CA ASP A 278 -8.58 -31.70 -6.69
C ASP A 278 -7.41 -31.44 -5.73
N LEU A 279 -6.44 -30.65 -6.18
CA LEU A 279 -5.25 -30.28 -5.40
C LEU A 279 -5.46 -28.99 -4.62
N ARG A 280 -6.43 -28.18 -5.04
CA ARG A 280 -6.65 -26.79 -4.59
C ARG A 280 -5.40 -25.93 -4.80
N GLU A 281 -4.80 -26.07 -5.97
CA GLU A 281 -3.56 -25.38 -6.33
C GLU A 281 -3.63 -24.79 -7.73
N TRP A 282 -2.94 -23.66 -7.89
CA TRP A 282 -2.59 -23.09 -9.18
C TRP A 282 -1.29 -23.73 -9.67
N ILE A 283 -1.34 -24.43 -10.81
CA ILE A 283 -0.18 -25.12 -11.37
C ILE A 283 0.19 -24.46 -12.70
N MET A 284 1.47 -24.14 -12.85
CA MET A 284 2.02 -23.62 -14.09
C MET A 284 1.80 -24.60 -15.24
N THR A 285 1.32 -24.11 -16.38
CA THR A 285 1.11 -24.99 -17.54
C THR A 285 2.46 -25.37 -18.17
N PRO A 286 2.54 -26.53 -18.86
CA PRO A 286 3.76 -26.92 -19.55
C PRO A 286 4.28 -25.86 -20.53
N GLU A 287 3.38 -25.16 -21.22
CA GLU A 287 3.74 -24.13 -22.19
C GLU A 287 4.42 -22.93 -21.53
N GLU A 288 3.89 -22.46 -20.39
CA GLU A 288 4.52 -21.35 -19.66
C GLU A 288 5.86 -21.80 -19.04
N LYS A 289 5.94 -23.04 -18.57
CA LYS A 289 7.18 -23.60 -18.04
C LYS A 289 8.28 -23.65 -19.10
N GLU A 290 7.98 -24.18 -20.29
CA GLU A 290 8.93 -24.23 -21.41
C GLU A 290 9.38 -22.82 -21.82
N LYS A 291 8.47 -21.86 -21.82
CA LYS A 291 8.75 -20.45 -22.10
C LYS A 291 9.70 -19.85 -21.05
N GLN A 292 9.43 -20.03 -19.76
CA GLN A 292 10.30 -19.53 -18.69
C GLN A 292 11.69 -20.16 -18.74
N GLU A 293 11.79 -21.47 -19.00
CA GLU A 293 13.06 -22.17 -19.15
C GLU A 293 13.87 -21.66 -20.37
N ALA A 294 13.19 -21.40 -21.49
CA ALA A 294 13.82 -20.83 -22.68
C ALA A 294 14.32 -19.40 -22.44
N GLU A 295 13.54 -18.56 -21.76
CA GLU A 295 13.93 -17.19 -21.39
C GLU A 295 15.11 -17.18 -20.41
N ALA A 296 15.10 -18.05 -19.39
CA ALA A 296 16.20 -18.20 -18.45
C ALA A 296 17.50 -18.63 -19.15
N LYS A 297 17.41 -19.60 -20.07
CA LYS A 297 18.56 -20.04 -20.87
C LYS A 297 19.09 -18.92 -21.76
N ALA A 298 18.22 -18.17 -22.42
CA ALA A 298 18.63 -17.04 -23.26
C ALA A 298 19.35 -15.93 -22.46
N LYS A 299 18.90 -15.65 -21.23
CA LYS A 299 19.58 -14.70 -20.33
C LYS A 299 20.97 -15.19 -19.94
N LEU A 300 21.12 -16.46 -19.55
CA LEU A 300 22.42 -17.05 -19.22
C LEU A 300 23.39 -17.00 -20.41
N ASP A 301 22.94 -17.36 -21.61
CA ASP A 301 23.75 -17.31 -22.83
C ASP A 301 24.18 -15.87 -23.17
N ALA A 302 23.32 -14.88 -22.91
CA ALA A 302 23.62 -13.46 -23.13
C ALA A 302 24.66 -12.93 -22.12
N GLU A 303 24.54 -13.29 -20.84
CA GLU A 303 25.50 -12.93 -19.80
C GLU A 303 26.89 -13.55 -20.03
N GLU A 304 26.95 -14.81 -20.49
CA GLU A 304 28.21 -15.47 -20.82
C GLU A 304 28.89 -14.79 -22.01
N LYS A 305 28.12 -14.43 -23.05
CA LYS A 305 28.64 -13.66 -24.19
C LYS A 305 29.15 -12.29 -23.77
N ALA A 306 28.45 -11.56 -22.91
CA ALA A 306 28.88 -10.27 -22.40
C ALA A 306 30.22 -10.37 -21.65
N LYS A 307 30.37 -11.36 -20.76
CA LYS A 307 31.62 -11.63 -20.02
C LYS A 307 32.78 -12.05 -20.94
N SER A 308 32.50 -12.78 -22.03
CA SER A 308 33.52 -13.17 -23.01
C SER A 308 33.98 -12.04 -23.94
N GLY A 309 33.17 -10.99 -24.12
CA GLY A 309 33.45 -9.84 -24.97
C GLY A 309 34.34 -8.78 -24.33
N GLU A 310 34.27 -8.60 -23.00
CA GLU A 310 35.09 -7.62 -22.27
C GLU A 310 36.58 -8.01 -22.15
N GLY A 311 36.93 -9.28 -22.43
CA GLY A 311 38.31 -9.78 -22.39
C GLY A 311 39.15 -9.51 -23.64
N LYS A 312 38.62 -8.87 -24.69
CA LYS A 312 39.30 -8.72 -26.00
C LYS A 312 39.70 -7.28 -26.39
N THR A 313 39.58 -6.30 -25.50
CA THR A 313 39.86 -4.88 -25.82
C THR A 313 41.04 -4.25 -25.08
N LYS A 314 41.96 -5.06 -24.52
CA LYS A 314 43.25 -4.59 -24.01
C LYS A 314 44.35 -5.53 -24.49
N ASP A 315 44.87 -5.25 -25.68
CA ASP A 315 46.24 -5.54 -26.12
C ASP A 315 46.24 -5.35 -27.63
N ASP A 316 46.46 -4.09 -28.04
CA ASP A 316 47.06 -3.74 -29.33
C ASP A 316 47.20 -2.21 -29.36
N ASN A 317 48.31 -1.71 -28.84
CA ASN A 317 48.88 -0.47 -29.37
C ASN A 317 50.41 -0.65 -29.45
N PRO A 318 50.99 -0.65 -30.67
CA PRO A 318 52.41 -0.95 -30.91
C PRO A 318 53.37 0.12 -30.39
#